data_AF-A0A3S8T471-F1
#
_entry.id   AF-A0A3S8T471-F1
#
_cell.length_a   1.000
_cell.length_b   1.000
_cell.length_c   1.000
_cell.angle_alpha   90.00
_cell.angle_beta   90.00
_cell.angle_gamma   90.00
#
_symmetry.space_group_name_H-M   'P 1'
#
loop_
_entity.id
_entity.type
_entity.pdbx_description
1 polymer ?
#
loop_
_entity_poly.entity_id
_entity_poly.type
_entity_poly.pdbx_seq_one_letter_code
_entity_poly.pdbx_strand_id
1 'polypeptide(L)' 'MGRINQIINGKRVITAETALILARYFGTTPQFWLNLQNNYDFKVAAANLKLIR' A
#
# COMPACT_ATOMS: atom_id res chain seq x y z
N MET A 1 6.47 10.60 15.33
CA MET A 1 5.84 10.49 13.98
C MET A 1 5.10 9.18 13.89
N GLY A 2 3.77 9.21 13.74
CA GLY A 2 2.93 8.01 13.74
C GLY A 2 3.07 7.17 12.47
N ARG A 3 2.93 5.84 12.60
CA ARG A 3 2.94 4.87 11.50
C ARG A 3 2.01 5.27 10.35
N ILE A 4 0.80 5.70 10.69
CA ILE A 4 -0.22 6.15 9.72
C ILE A 4 0.25 7.39 8.95
N ASN A 5 0.89 8.36 9.60
CA ASN A 5 1.39 9.56 8.92
C ASN A 5 2.48 9.21 7.89
N GLN A 6 3.33 8.22 8.18
CA GLN A 6 4.34 7.75 7.21
C GLN A 6 3.70 7.04 6.02
N ILE A 7 2.60 6.30 6.22
CA ILE A 7 1.84 5.66 5.15
C ILE A 7 1.17 6.71 4.26
N ILE A 8 0.51 7.71 4.86
CA ILE A 8 -0.14 8.82 4.13
C ILE A 8 0.87 9.59 3.27
N ASN A 9 2.08 9.82 3.79
CA ASN A 9 3.14 10.50 3.06
C ASN A 9 3.91 9.59 2.08
N GLY A 10 3.49 8.34 1.88
CA GLY A 10 4.16 7.38 0.99
C GLY A 10 5.57 6.96 1.43
N LYS A 11 5.96 7.27 2.67
CA LYS A 11 7.26 6.94 3.26
C LYS A 11 7.31 5.52 3.86
N ARG A 12 6.17 4.85 3.94
CA ARG A 12 6.04 3.48 4.45
C ARG A 12 4.96 2.74 3.66
N VAL A 13 5.27 1.49 3.32
CA VAL A 13 4.34 0.56 2.65
C VAL A 13 3.29 0.00 3.61
N ILE A 14 2.16 -0.42 3.05
CA ILE A 14 1.13 -1.14 3.79
C ILE A 14 1.54 -2.61 3.95
N THR A 15 2.00 -2.98 5.14
CA THR A 15 2.27 -4.39 5.50
C THR A 15 0.98 -5.16 5.81
N ALA A 16 1.04 -6.50 5.84
CA ALA A 16 -0.10 -7.36 6.19
C ALA A 16 -0.72 -7.02 7.55
N GLU A 17 0.11 -6.74 8.56
CA GLU A 17 -0.37 -6.31 9.88
C GLU A 17 -1.11 -4.96 9.80
N THR A 18 -0.59 -4.01 9.01
CA THR A 18 -1.27 -2.73 8.77
C THR A 18 -2.63 -2.96 8.09
N ALA A 19 -2.65 -3.84 7.09
CA ALA A 19 -3.85 -4.18 6.35
C ALA A 19 -4.94 -4.80 7.24
N LEU A 20 -4.57 -5.67 8.19
CA LEU A 20 -5.50 -6.21 9.19
C LEU A 20 -6.12 -5.13 10.07
N ILE A 21 -5.31 -4.16 10.51
CA ILE A 21 -5.78 -3.03 11.32
C ILE A 21 -6.75 -2.16 10.50
N LEU A 22 -6.35 -1.76 9.28
CA LEU A 22 -7.19 -0.93 8.41
C LEU A 22 -8.49 -1.63 8.04
N ALA A 23 -8.44 -2.93 7.74
CA ALA A 23 -9.61 -3.75 7.48
C ALA A 23 -10.62 -3.71 8.63
N ARG A 24 -10.14 -3.94 9.86
CA ARG A 24 -10.96 -3.88 11.07
C ARG A 24 -11.59 -2.50 11.30
N TYR A 25 -10.82 -1.42 11.10
CA TYR A 25 -11.30 -0.07 11.34
C TYR A 25 -12.29 0.43 10.28
N PHE A 26 -12.05 0.10 9.01
CA PHE A 26 -12.84 0.62 7.89
C PHE A 26 -13.91 -0.35 7.37
N GLY A 27 -14.07 -1.52 7.98
CA GLY A 27 -15.03 -2.54 7.53
C GLY A 27 -14.70 -3.08 6.13
N THR A 28 -13.41 -3.17 5.81
CA THR A 28 -12.90 -3.67 4.52
C THR A 28 -12.15 -4.99 4.70
N THR A 29 -11.60 -5.56 3.62
CA THR A 29 -10.76 -6.76 3.71
C THR A 29 -9.28 -6.41 3.77
N PRO A 30 -8.42 -7.20 4.46
CA PRO A 30 -6.97 -6.96 4.42
C PRO A 30 -6.41 -7.07 3.00
N GLN A 31 -6.98 -7.94 2.18
CA GLN A 31 -6.63 -8.13 0.77
C GLN A 31 -6.84 -6.87 -0.06
N PHE A 32 -7.91 -6.10 0.21
CA PHE A 32 -8.14 -4.81 -0.46
C PHE A 32 -6.92 -3.89 -0.33
N TRP A 33 -6.41 -3.74 0.90
CA TRP A 33 -5.26 -2.88 1.18
C TRP A 33 -3.95 -3.40 0.59
N LEU A 34 -3.72 -4.71 0.66
CA LEU A 34 -2.53 -5.32 0.05
C LEU A 34 -2.56 -5.23 -1.48
N ASN A 35 -3.72 -5.35 -2.11
CA ASN A 35 -3.87 -5.18 -3.55
C ASN A 35 -3.55 -3.74 -3.99
N LEU A 36 -3.92 -2.73 -3.18
CA LEU A 36 -3.53 -1.35 -3.46
C LEU A 36 -2.01 -1.17 -3.43
N GLN A 37 -1.34 -1.73 -2.41
CA GLN A 37 0.13 -1.70 -2.31
C GLN A 37 0.79 -2.40 -3.51
N ASN A 38 0.35 -3.62 -3.82
CA ASN A 38 0.89 -4.40 -4.93
C ASN A 38 0.71 -3.68 -6.27
N ASN A 39 -0.45 -3.10 -6.53
CA ASN A 39 -0.71 -2.35 -7.76
C ASN A 39 0.18 -1.11 -7.88
N TYR A 40 0.42 -0.40 -6.78
CA TYR A 40 1.36 0.72 -6.75
C TYR A 40 2.79 0.26 -7.06
N ASP A 41 3.25 -0.80 -6.38
CA ASP A 41 4.60 -1.34 -6.58
C ASP A 41 4.80 -1.81 -8.02
N PHE A 42 3.79 -2.43 -8.62
CA PHE A 42 3.84 -2.85 -10.02
C PHE A 42 3.99 -1.66 -10.98
N LYS A 43 3.19 -0.60 -10.78
CA LYS A 43 3.26 0.62 -11.61
C LYS A 43 4.61 1.31 -11.48
N VAL A 44 5.14 1.42 -10.26
CA VAL A 44 6.45 2.03 -10.00
C VAL A 44 7.57 1.18 -10.60
N ALA A 45 7.54 -0.14 -10.40
CA ALA A 45 8.54 -1.05 -10.96
C ALA A 45 8.53 -1.02 -12.49
N ALA A 46 7.36 -1.09 -13.11
CA ALA A 46 7.23 -1.04 -14.56
C ALA A 46 7.65 0.33 -15.13
N ALA A 47 7.35 1.44 -14.44
CA ALA A 47 7.84 2.77 -14.81
C ALA A 47 9.37 2.89 -14.72
N ASN A 48 9.98 2.32 -13.67
CA ASN A 48 11.44 2.28 -13.50
C ASN A 48 12.11 1.47 -14.62
N LEU A 49 11.49 0.37 -15.05
CA LEU A 49 11.95 -0.43 -16.18
C LEU A 49 11.62 0.20 -17.55
N LYS A 50 10.98 1.39 -17.58
CA LYS A 50 10.49 2.08 -18.79
C LYS A 50 9.53 1.25 -19.64
N LEU A 51 8.92 0.20 -19.08
CA LEU A 51 8.04 -0.73 -19.81
C LEU A 51 6.68 -0.12 -20.19
N ILE A 52 6.36 1.06 -19.66
CA ILE A 52 5.09 1.76 -19.88
C ILE A 52 5.31 3.10 -20.61
N ARG A 53 6.42 3.25 -21.34
CA ARG A 53 6.71 4.42 -22.19
C ARG A 53 6.75 4.04 -23.65
#